data_AF-A0A972D9N0-F1
#
_entry.id   AF-A0A972D9N0-F1
#
_cell.length_a   1.000
_cell.length_b   1.000
_cell.length_c   1.000
_cell.angle_alpha   90.00
_cell.angle_beta   90.00
_cell.angle_gamma   90.00
#
_symmetry.space_group_name_H-M   'P 1'
#
loop_
_entity.id
_entity.type
_entity.pdbx_description
1 polymer ?
#
loop_
_entity_poly.entity_id
_entity_poly.type
_entity_poly.pdbx_seq_one_letter_code
_entity_poly.pdbx_strand_id
1 'polypeptide(L)' 'TAYELHRAWPGSELVIVPDAGHAVTEAGIVEALVRATQSFAHR' A
#
# COMPACT_ATOMS: atom_id res chain seq x y z
N THR A 1 -7.93 8.83 -8.20
CA THR A 1 -7.85 7.50 -7.57
C THR A 1 -6.42 7.20 -7.15
N ALA A 2 -6.16 6.17 -6.34
CA ALA A 2 -4.78 5.79 -5.97
C ALA A 2 -3.91 5.43 -7.19
N TYR A 3 -4.53 4.87 -8.24
CA TYR A 3 -3.85 4.58 -9.51
C TYR A 3 -3.36 5.86 -10.23
N GLU A 4 -4.21 6.88 -10.32
CA GLU A 4 -3.82 8.16 -10.93
C GLU A 4 -2.69 8.84 -10.17
N LEU A 5 -2.71 8.78 -8.83
CA LEU A 5 -1.65 9.31 -7.99
C LEU A 5 -0.32 8.59 -8.24
N HIS A 6 -0.32 7.25 -8.25
CA HIS A 6 0.88 6.47 -8.52
C HIS A 6 1.47 6.79 -9.90
N ARG A 7 0.64 6.95 -10.93
CA ARG A 7 1.12 7.36 -12.26
C ARG A 7 1.74 8.76 -12.27
N ALA A 8 1.24 9.68 -11.45
CA ALA A 8 1.75 11.04 -11.36
C ALA A 8 3.00 11.16 -10.45
N TRP A 9 3.35 10.12 -9.68
CA TRP A 9 4.46 10.14 -8.73
C TRP A 9 5.50 9.05 -9.05
N PRO A 10 6.54 9.38 -9.84
CA PRO A 10 7.63 8.47 -10.15
C PRO A 10 8.36 7.98 -8.89
N GLY A 11 8.60 6.67 -8.81
CA GLY A 11 9.29 6.04 -7.68
C GLY A 11 8.38 5.67 -6.50
N SER A 12 7.08 5.99 -6.56
CA SER A 12 6.10 5.41 -5.63
C SER A 12 5.83 3.93 -5.95
N GLU A 13 5.31 3.19 -4.99
CA GLU A 13 4.83 1.81 -5.16
C GLU A 13 3.32 1.78 -4.89
N LEU A 14 2.56 1.09 -5.76
CA LEU A 14 1.13 0.89 -5.60
C LEU A 14 0.82 -0.59 -5.40
N VAL A 15 0.25 -0.93 -4.25
CA VAL A 15 -0.24 -2.27 -3.93
C VAL A 15 -1.77 -2.24 -3.92
N ILE A 16 -2.40 -2.97 -4.84
CA ILE A 16 -3.85 -3.16 -4.87
C ILE A 16 -4.15 -4.48 -4.15
N VAL A 17 -4.83 -4.40 -3.01
CA VAL A 17 -5.24 -5.57 -2.23
C VAL A 17 -6.57 -6.09 -2.78
N PRO A 18 -6.62 -7.29 -3.39
CA PRO A 18 -7.89 -7.87 -3.83
C PRO A 18 -8.79 -8.16 -2.63
N ASP A 19 -10.11 -8.09 -2.83
CA ASP A 19 -11.13 -8.44 -1.84
C ASP A 19 -11.10 -7.62 -0.53
N ALA A 20 -10.41 -6.47 -0.51
CA ALA A 20 -10.38 -5.53 0.61
C ALA A 20 -11.27 -4.29 0.37
N GLY A 21 -11.92 -3.82 1.43
CA GLY A 21 -12.64 -2.56 1.46
C GLY A 21 -11.75 -1.35 1.81
N HIS A 22 -12.37 -0.31 2.38
CA HIS A 22 -11.64 0.91 2.79
C HIS A 22 -11.06 0.83 4.20
N ALA A 23 -11.45 -0.15 5.02
CA ALA A 23 -11.05 -0.22 6.41
C ALA A 23 -9.56 -0.61 6.51
N VAL A 24 -8.80 0.16 7.29
CA VAL A 24 -7.36 -0.11 7.51
C VAL A 24 -7.09 -1.45 8.20
N THR A 25 -8.09 -1.98 8.90
CA THR A 25 -8.02 -3.23 9.67
C THR A 25 -8.24 -4.49 8.83
N GLU A 26 -8.54 -4.36 7.54
CA GLU A 26 -8.65 -5.53 6.65
C GLU A 26 -7.30 -6.27 6.58
N ALA A 27 -7.34 -7.60 6.63
CA ALA A 27 -6.13 -8.41 6.80
C ALA A 27 -5.04 -8.11 5.76
N GLY A 28 -5.41 -8.00 4.48
CA GLY A 28 -4.46 -7.70 3.40
C GLY A 28 -3.93 -6.25 3.44
N ILE A 29 -4.71 -5.30 3.94
CA ILE A 29 -4.25 -3.91 4.11
C ILE A 29 -3.26 -3.83 5.27
N VAL A 30 -3.57 -4.46 6.41
CA VAL A 30 -2.66 -4.54 7.56
C VAL A 30 -1.34 -5.18 7.15
N GLU A 31 -1.37 -6.29 6.42
CA GLU A 31 -0.15 -6.95 5.93
C GLU A 31 0.70 -6.02 5.05
N ALA A 32 0.09 -5.34 4.08
CA ALA A 32 0.79 -4.42 3.20
C ALA A 32 1.44 -3.25 3.96
N LEU A 33 0.72 -2.68 4.95
CA LEU A 33 1.24 -1.59 5.78
C LEU A 33 2.40 -2.05 6.67
N VAL A 34 2.31 -3.23 7.27
CA VAL A 34 3.40 -3.79 8.08
C VAL A 34 4.63 -4.05 7.21
N ARG A 35 4.48 -4.62 6.02
CA ARG A 35 5.61 -4.82 5.08
C ARG A 35 6.25 -3.50 4.65
N ALA A 36 5.44 -2.47 4.37
CA ALA A 36 5.94 -1.16 3.97
C ALA A 36 6.76 -0.50 5.10
N THR A 37 6.24 -0.50 6.33
CA THR A 37 6.97 0.02 7.49
C THR A 37 8.21 -0.81 7.82
N GLN A 38 8.09 -2.14 7.67
CA GLN A 38 9.15 -3.14 7.46
C GLN A 38 10.33 -2.58 6.66
N SER A 39 10.06 -2.34 5.37
CA SER A 39 11.05 -1.90 4.40
C SER A 39 11.63 -0.52 4.73
N PHE A 40 10.83 0.43 5.21
CA PHE A 40 11.32 1.76 5.57
C PHE A 40 12.28 1.73 6.76
N ALA A 41 12.09 0.82 7.72
CA ALA A 41 12.99 0.66 8.85
C ALA A 41 14.38 0.11 8.45
N HIS A 42 14.48 -0.54 7.29
CA HIS A 42 15.71 -1.16 6.78
C HIS A 42 16.32 -0.42 5.57
N ARG A 43 15.88 0.82 5.32
CA ARG A 43 16.34 1.65 4.20
C ARG A 43 17.43 2.64 4.60
#